data_AF-A0A955GFQ5-F1
#
_entry.id   AF-A0A955GFQ5-F1
#
_cell.length_a   1.000
_cell.length_b   1.000
_cell.length_c   1.000
_cell.angle_alpha   90.00
_cell.angle_beta   90.00
_cell.angle_gamma   90.00
#
_symmetry.space_group_name_H-M   'P 1'
#
loop_
_entity.id
_entity.type
_entity.pdbx_description
1 polymer ?
#
loop_
_entity_poly.entity_id
_entity_poly.type
_entity_poly.pdbx_seq_one_letter_code
_entity_poly.pdbx_strand_id
1 'polypeptide(L)'
;MNKLLQKHLPTYYRTQQNLSVNDRGTIFITALIVGLLLTFVGISLADTSTRQLRTTNEKLYRTNAFLTAEAGIERSLYELNIDNDFSGYEDEVEFFNYDNKSRGTYTTEVSSGTGNEKILTSTGRVFRSNGNLESERKIKVSLVGTASSIPSVYAGVGGLSLGGSARINNSDVHVNGRITMSGAASIGSDTNPVNLTVANYACPNTTNPGPSYPSLCTTQPITIPNWGSTLIIGSTCATGQTQAKFPESQWNTSLPQIRAGSTGGDGLIPGCVASPTEMPTYDRSAHINKMTTVGTMSNINYNCSQWQSGTNFTRTWPANLQLTGNVDLTSSCDLTITGDVYITGNLTIGGAATIRIAESLGNTVPTIVVDGTINAGGGGKILANSSGTALRLISFRSYNNCHPSCTGNDLKLSQDMQNVTVDGGGQYPGSAFQAYWSTIKISGSGLIGSAMGQKVDMSGAGNITFGTNLSSGTTTWTIRSYQYDY
;
A
#
# COMPACT_ATOMS: atom_id res chain seq x y z
N MET A 1 13.42 10.83 -67.19
CA MET A 1 12.09 11.15 -67.75
C MET A 1 11.92 12.66 -67.69
N ASN A 2 12.04 13.32 -68.86
CA ASN A 2 11.63 14.69 -69.22
C ASN A 2 12.15 15.87 -68.37
N LYS A 3 12.54 17.02 -68.90
CA LYS A 3 12.79 17.52 -70.26
C LYS A 3 13.35 18.93 -70.03
N LEU A 4 14.46 19.23 -70.68
CA LEU A 4 14.66 20.44 -71.50
C LEU A 4 13.88 21.70 -71.13
N LEU A 5 14.58 22.79 -70.81
CA LEU A 5 14.43 24.08 -71.52
C LEU A 5 15.62 25.01 -71.24
N GLN A 6 16.59 24.96 -72.16
CA GLN A 6 17.52 26.05 -72.45
C GLN A 6 16.73 27.27 -72.94
N LYS A 7 17.06 28.46 -72.44
CA LYS A 7 16.77 29.72 -73.15
C LYS A 7 18.04 30.57 -73.18
N HIS A 8 18.60 30.67 -74.38
CA HIS A 8 19.66 31.59 -74.78
C HIS A 8 19.32 33.05 -74.48
N LEU A 9 20.27 33.79 -73.94
CA LEU A 9 20.40 35.24 -74.11
C LEU A 9 21.90 35.64 -74.15
N PRO A 10 22.23 36.79 -74.78
CA PRO A 10 23.32 36.89 -75.75
C PRO A 10 24.69 37.29 -75.20
N THR A 11 25.70 36.85 -75.95
CA THR A 11 27.11 37.23 -75.88
C THR A 11 27.28 38.73 -76.15
N TYR A 12 27.59 39.52 -75.13
CA TYR A 12 28.04 40.90 -75.28
C TYR A 12 29.57 40.95 -75.14
N TYR A 13 30.26 41.08 -76.28
CA TYR A 13 31.66 41.50 -76.30
C TYR A 13 31.72 42.98 -75.92
N ARG A 14 32.27 43.29 -74.74
CA ARG A 14 32.68 44.65 -74.39
C ARG A 14 34.15 44.64 -74.00
N THR A 15 34.91 45.33 -74.83
CA THR A 15 36.29 45.81 -74.73
C THR A 15 36.81 45.87 -73.29
N GLN A 16 37.82 45.04 -72.99
CA GLN A 16 38.65 45.22 -71.79
C GLN A 16 39.51 46.48 -71.97
N GLN A 17 38.99 47.63 -71.52
CA GLN A 17 39.86 48.71 -71.09
C GLN A 17 40.54 48.25 -69.81
N ASN A 18 41.82 47.92 -69.92
CA ASN A 18 42.74 47.82 -68.78
C ASN A 18 42.81 49.20 -68.11
N LEU A 19 41.84 49.50 -67.24
CA LEU A 19 42.13 50.36 -66.11
C LEU A 19 43.08 49.55 -65.24
N SER A 20 44.36 49.93 -65.22
CA SER A 20 45.21 49.65 -64.07
C SER A 20 44.61 50.42 -62.89
N VAL A 21 43.58 49.84 -62.29
CA VAL A 21 43.04 50.31 -61.02
C VAL A 21 44.19 50.17 -60.05
N ASN A 22 44.51 51.28 -59.40
CA ASN A 22 45.54 51.32 -58.38
C ASN A 22 45.02 50.50 -57.18
N ASP A 23 45.23 49.17 -57.22
CA ASP A 23 44.70 48.16 -56.27
C ASP A 23 45.22 48.32 -54.83
N ARG A 24 46.07 49.32 -54.58
CA ARG A 24 46.56 49.62 -53.24
C ARG A 24 45.49 50.25 -52.33
N GLY A 25 44.37 50.76 -52.88
CA GLY A 25 43.26 51.32 -52.10
C GLY A 25 42.09 50.36 -51.82
N THR A 26 41.88 49.34 -52.66
CA THR A 26 40.73 48.41 -52.58
C THR A 26 40.88 47.37 -51.46
N ILE A 27 42.12 46.99 -51.14
CA ILE A 27 42.43 46.08 -50.03
C ILE A 27 42.02 46.68 -48.68
N PHE A 28 42.25 47.98 -48.47
CA PHE A 28 41.90 48.64 -47.21
C PHE A 28 40.38 48.70 -47.00
N ILE A 29 39.63 49.04 -48.05
CA ILE A 29 38.16 49.10 -48.00
C ILE A 29 37.56 47.71 -47.75
N THR A 30 38.08 46.68 -48.45
CA THR A 30 37.61 45.30 -48.27
C THR A 30 37.90 44.78 -46.85
N ALA A 31 39.11 45.04 -46.34
CA ALA A 31 39.48 44.68 -44.97
C ALA A 31 38.59 45.38 -43.93
N LEU A 32 38.22 46.65 -44.15
CA LEU A 32 37.35 47.40 -43.26
C LEU A 32 35.91 46.85 -43.26
N ILE A 33 35.35 46.52 -44.43
CA ILE A 33 34.01 45.93 -44.54
C ILE A 33 33.96 44.54 -43.88
N VAL A 34 34.96 43.69 -44.16
CA VAL A 34 35.05 42.34 -43.55
C VAL A 34 35.25 42.46 -42.03
N GLY A 35 36.08 43.39 -41.57
CA GLY A 35 36.29 43.66 -40.14
C GLY A 35 35.01 44.09 -39.41
N LEU A 36 34.21 44.97 -40.02
CA LEU A 36 32.90 45.35 -39.47
C LEU A 36 31.93 44.17 -39.42
N LEU A 37 31.82 43.39 -40.50
CA LEU A 37 30.97 42.20 -40.53
C LEU A 37 31.36 41.18 -39.45
N LEU A 38 32.65 40.90 -39.28
CA LEU A 38 33.14 39.99 -38.25
C LEU A 38 32.86 40.53 -36.83
N THR A 39 32.93 41.83 -36.63
CA THR A 39 32.59 42.47 -35.35
C THR A 39 31.11 42.32 -35.02
N PHE A 40 30.21 42.52 -36.00
CA PHE A 40 28.77 42.29 -35.81
C PHE A 40 28.45 40.82 -35.48
N VAL A 41 29.07 39.88 -36.19
CA VAL A 41 28.91 38.45 -35.90
C VAL A 41 29.44 38.12 -34.50
N GLY A 42 30.60 38.66 -34.12
CA GLY A 42 31.19 38.47 -32.79
C GLY A 42 30.28 38.98 -31.66
N ILE A 43 29.71 40.18 -31.81
CA ILE A 43 28.77 40.75 -30.82
C ILE A 43 27.47 39.92 -30.76
N SER A 44 26.93 39.48 -31.89
CA SER A 44 25.72 38.66 -31.94
C SER A 44 25.90 37.30 -31.25
N LEU A 45 27.06 36.66 -31.42
CA LEU A 45 27.38 35.39 -30.76
C LEU A 45 27.58 35.57 -29.25
N ALA A 46 28.22 36.67 -28.83
CA ALA A 46 28.41 37.00 -27.41
C ALA A 46 27.06 37.26 -26.70
N ASP A 47 26.17 38.04 -27.31
CA ASP A 47 24.82 38.29 -26.77
C ASP A 47 23.99 37.00 -26.69
N THR A 48 24.04 36.17 -27.72
CA THR A 48 23.34 34.86 -27.71
C THR A 48 23.87 33.96 -26.59
N SER A 49 25.19 33.90 -26.41
CA SER A 49 25.83 33.06 -25.39
C SER A 49 25.49 33.53 -23.97
N THR A 50 25.50 34.84 -23.72
CA THR A 50 25.14 35.40 -22.40
C THR A 50 23.67 35.19 -22.06
N ARG A 51 22.76 35.36 -23.03
CA ARG A 51 21.33 35.06 -22.87
C ARG A 51 21.08 33.57 -22.59
N GLN A 52 21.78 32.69 -23.31
CA GLN A 52 21.66 31.25 -23.11
C GLN A 52 22.19 30.82 -21.74
N LEU A 53 23.33 31.39 -21.29
CA LEU A 53 23.87 31.14 -19.95
C LEU A 53 22.89 31.57 -18.86
N ARG A 54 22.31 32.78 -18.98
CA ARG A 54 21.32 33.28 -18.02
C ARG A 54 20.08 32.39 -17.97
N THR A 55 19.54 32.02 -19.13
CA THR A 55 18.36 31.12 -19.21
C THR A 55 18.66 29.76 -18.61
N THR A 56 19.87 29.23 -18.82
CA THR A 56 20.31 27.94 -18.27
C THR A 56 20.41 28.00 -16.74
N ASN A 57 21.01 29.07 -16.20
CA ASN A 57 21.09 29.27 -14.75
C ASN A 57 19.70 29.42 -14.12
N GLU A 58 18.82 30.22 -14.72
CA GLU A 58 17.43 30.38 -14.24
C GLU A 58 16.69 29.03 -14.25
N LYS A 59 16.87 28.20 -15.29
CA LYS A 59 16.31 26.84 -15.32
C LYS A 59 16.89 25.95 -14.23
N LEU A 60 18.20 25.99 -14.00
CA LEU A 60 18.87 25.21 -12.98
C LEU A 60 18.36 25.56 -11.57
N TYR A 61 18.22 26.85 -11.25
CA TYR A 61 17.66 27.28 -9.97
C TYR A 61 16.20 26.87 -9.79
N ARG A 62 15.38 26.95 -10.85
CA ARG A 62 13.99 26.47 -10.82
C ARG A 62 13.90 24.98 -10.57
N THR A 63 14.71 24.18 -11.27
CA THR A 63 14.76 22.72 -11.08
C THR A 63 15.23 22.37 -9.66
N ASN A 64 16.25 23.06 -9.14
CA ASN A 64 16.73 22.81 -7.78
C ASN A 64 15.66 23.16 -6.73
N ALA A 65 14.93 24.27 -6.90
CA ALA A 65 13.85 24.67 -5.99
C ALA A 65 12.71 23.64 -6.00
N PHE A 66 12.39 23.11 -7.17
CA PHE A 66 11.43 22.03 -7.32
C PHE A 66 11.87 20.75 -6.60
N LEU A 67 13.08 20.25 -6.87
CA LEU A 67 13.61 19.04 -6.22
C LEU A 67 13.69 19.19 -4.69
N THR A 68 14.03 20.39 -4.23
CA THR A 68 14.05 20.71 -2.79
C THR A 68 12.64 20.65 -2.19
N ALA A 69 11.63 21.13 -2.91
CA ALA A 69 10.24 21.00 -2.48
C ALA A 69 9.80 19.52 -2.45
N GLU A 70 10.19 18.70 -3.44
CA GLU A 70 9.90 17.26 -3.44
C GLU A 70 10.51 16.53 -2.25
N ALA A 71 11.77 16.83 -1.92
CA ALA A 71 12.42 16.28 -0.73
C ALA A 71 11.65 16.65 0.56
N GLY A 72 11.12 17.87 0.64
CA GLY A 72 10.25 18.28 1.74
C GLY A 72 8.95 17.48 1.82
N ILE A 73 8.33 17.14 0.67
CA ILE A 73 7.15 16.26 0.62
C ILE A 73 7.50 14.86 1.16
N GLU A 74 8.56 14.25 0.66
CA GLU A 74 8.97 12.89 1.07
C GLU A 74 9.28 12.83 2.57
N ARG A 75 10.04 13.81 3.08
CA ARG A 75 10.37 13.86 4.50
C ARG A 75 9.13 14.06 5.38
N SER A 76 8.25 14.99 4.99
CA SER A 76 7.03 15.28 5.75
C SER A 76 6.04 14.12 5.73
N LEU A 77 5.95 13.40 4.61
CA LEU A 77 5.14 12.18 4.51
C LEU A 77 5.67 11.08 5.45
N TYR A 78 6.99 10.95 5.56
CA TYR A 78 7.61 10.03 6.52
C TYR A 78 7.25 10.38 7.97
N GLU A 79 7.39 11.65 8.36
CA GLU A 79 7.03 12.09 9.72
C GLU A 79 5.52 11.90 9.99
N LEU A 80 4.65 12.21 9.02
CA LEU A 80 3.21 12.04 9.14
C LEU A 80 2.79 10.58 9.35
N ASN A 81 3.60 9.62 8.89
CA ASN A 81 3.39 8.19 9.10
C ASN A 81 3.95 7.69 10.44
N ILE A 82 4.75 8.49 11.14
CA ILE A 82 5.20 8.24 12.51
C ILE A 82 4.25 8.91 13.50
N ASP A 83 3.94 10.17 13.26
CA ASP A 83 3.08 11.01 14.07
C ASP A 83 1.93 11.57 13.21
N ASN A 84 0.72 11.07 13.48
CA ASN A 84 -0.47 11.53 12.79
C ASN A 84 -0.81 12.99 13.13
N ASP A 85 -0.22 13.62 14.13
CA ASP A 85 -0.48 15.02 14.46
C ASP A 85 0.62 15.96 13.92
N PHE A 86 1.58 15.43 13.15
CA PHE A 86 2.63 16.22 12.49
C PHE A 86 2.02 17.31 11.58
N SER A 87 2.38 18.57 11.86
CA SER A 87 1.86 19.76 11.18
C SER A 87 2.76 20.29 10.05
N GLY A 88 3.93 19.69 9.84
CA GLY A 88 4.95 20.19 8.90
C GLY A 88 6.15 20.82 9.60
N TYR A 89 7.10 21.30 8.81
CA TYR A 89 8.26 22.07 9.28
C TYR A 89 8.00 23.58 9.08
N GLU A 90 7.74 24.28 10.18
CA GLU A 90 7.55 25.74 10.18
C GLU A 90 8.85 26.49 9.84
N ASP A 91 9.97 26.01 10.39
CA ASP A 91 11.31 26.54 10.13
C ASP A 91 11.92 25.97 8.84
N GLU A 92 12.80 26.76 8.21
CA GLU A 92 13.52 26.33 7.01
C GLU A 92 14.48 25.18 7.30
N VAL A 93 14.21 24.03 6.72
CA VAL A 93 15.08 22.85 6.77
C VAL A 93 16.03 22.87 5.59
N GLU A 94 17.32 22.72 5.85
CA GLU A 94 18.34 22.68 4.81
C GLU A 94 18.36 21.30 4.12
N PHE A 95 18.20 21.30 2.80
CA PHE A 95 18.35 20.10 1.98
C PHE A 95 19.76 19.97 1.41
N PHE A 96 20.33 21.08 0.94
CA PHE A 96 21.74 21.14 0.55
C PHE A 96 22.32 22.53 0.80
N ASN A 97 23.63 22.58 1.04
CA ASN A 97 24.39 23.80 1.12
C ASN A 97 25.81 23.54 0.62
N TYR A 98 26.15 24.14 -0.52
CA TYR A 98 27.46 24.01 -1.13
C TYR A 98 28.19 25.34 -1.06
N ASP A 99 29.34 25.36 -0.39
CA ASP A 99 30.22 26.51 -0.32
C ASP A 99 30.48 27.07 -1.74
N ASN A 100 30.19 28.36 -1.93
CA ASN A 100 30.34 29.11 -3.18
C ASN A 100 29.39 28.74 -4.33
N LYS A 101 28.37 27.90 -4.13
CA LYS A 101 27.37 27.61 -5.18
C LYS A 101 25.98 28.14 -4.80
N SER A 102 25.21 27.33 -4.09
CA SER A 102 23.82 27.59 -3.76
C SER A 102 23.39 26.79 -2.54
N ARG A 103 22.41 27.33 -1.81
CA ARG A 103 21.76 26.68 -0.67
C ARG A 103 20.31 26.41 -1.02
N GLY A 104 19.83 25.20 -0.76
CA GLY A 104 18.45 24.79 -0.94
C GLY A 104 17.80 24.48 0.39
N THR A 105 16.68 25.13 0.70
CA THR A 105 15.89 24.88 1.91
C THR A 105 14.44 24.59 1.55
N TYR A 106 13.72 23.90 2.43
CA TYR A 106 12.27 23.75 2.33
C TYR A 106 11.58 24.06 3.65
N THR A 107 10.32 24.45 3.56
CA THR A 107 9.35 24.42 4.66
C THR A 107 8.16 23.57 4.22
N THR A 108 7.45 22.97 5.19
CA THR A 108 6.24 22.21 4.90
C THR A 108 5.10 22.56 5.84
N GLU A 109 3.88 22.42 5.34
CA GLU A 109 2.65 22.64 6.10
C GLU A 109 1.68 21.50 5.80
N VAL A 110 1.11 20.92 6.84
CA VAL A 110 0.07 19.89 6.76
C VAL A 110 -1.24 20.48 7.26
N SER A 111 -2.24 20.53 6.39
CA SER A 111 -3.60 20.98 6.71
C SER A 111 -4.61 19.85 6.48
N SER A 112 -5.78 19.95 7.12
CA SER A 112 -6.85 18.97 6.92
C SER A 112 -7.59 19.23 5.60
N GLY A 113 -7.84 18.16 4.83
CA GLY A 113 -8.64 18.15 3.61
C GLY A 113 -10.09 17.72 3.86
N THR A 114 -10.73 17.13 2.85
CA THR A 114 -12.09 16.59 3.00
C THR A 114 -12.07 15.13 3.46
N GLY A 115 -12.78 14.80 4.56
CA GLY A 115 -12.81 13.43 5.09
C GLY A 115 -11.48 13.03 5.78
N ASN A 116 -10.93 11.85 5.45
CA ASN A 116 -9.60 11.39 5.89
C ASN A 116 -8.46 11.90 4.98
N GLU A 117 -8.63 13.08 4.41
CA GLU A 117 -7.63 13.69 3.54
C GLU A 117 -6.78 14.67 4.34
N LYS A 118 -5.47 14.70 4.06
CA LYS A 118 -4.57 15.78 4.47
C LYS A 118 -3.96 16.43 3.24
N ILE A 119 -3.74 17.72 3.31
CA ILE A 119 -3.11 18.50 2.26
C ILE A 119 -1.73 18.86 2.78
N LEU A 120 -0.71 18.28 2.17
CA LEU A 120 0.68 18.59 2.46
C LEU A 120 1.20 19.56 1.38
N THR A 121 1.64 20.72 1.85
CA THR A 121 2.26 21.77 1.05
C THR A 121 3.76 21.79 1.37
N SER A 122 4.61 21.76 0.36
CA SER A 122 6.06 21.98 0.51
C SER A 122 6.50 23.17 -0.33
N THR A 123 7.25 24.08 0.29
CA THR A 123 7.83 25.25 -0.37
C THR A 123 9.34 25.09 -0.42
N GLY A 124 9.89 24.84 -1.60
CA GLY A 124 11.33 24.74 -1.84
C GLY A 124 11.91 26.08 -2.28
N ARG A 125 12.97 26.53 -1.61
CA ARG A 125 13.70 27.77 -1.90
C ARG A 125 15.14 27.47 -2.24
N VAL A 126 15.66 28.16 -3.24
CA VAL A 126 17.08 28.12 -3.58
C VAL A 126 17.66 29.53 -3.55
N PHE A 127 18.74 29.65 -2.79
CA PHE A 127 19.50 30.87 -2.61
C PHE A 127 20.81 30.80 -3.38
N ARG A 128 21.26 31.95 -3.88
CA ARG A 128 22.64 32.12 -4.36
C ARG A 128 23.62 32.07 -3.19
N SER A 129 24.90 31.94 -3.51
CA SER A 129 26.00 31.97 -2.53
C SER A 129 26.03 33.23 -1.63
N ASN A 130 25.45 34.34 -2.09
CA ASN A 130 25.34 35.57 -1.30
C ASN A 130 24.09 35.62 -0.38
N GLY A 131 23.32 34.54 -0.32
CA GLY A 131 22.11 34.44 0.51
C GLY A 131 20.84 35.01 -0.13
N ASN A 132 20.90 35.57 -1.34
CA ASN A 132 19.70 36.09 -2.01
C ASN A 132 18.84 34.95 -2.57
N LEU A 133 17.53 35.02 -2.35
CA LEU A 133 16.56 34.08 -2.91
C LEU A 133 16.52 34.22 -4.43
N GLU A 134 16.72 33.12 -5.14
CA GLU A 134 16.77 33.09 -6.61
C GLU A 134 15.54 32.42 -7.21
N SER A 135 15.03 31.38 -6.55
CA SER A 135 13.83 30.67 -6.99
C SER A 135 13.09 30.09 -5.80
N GLU A 136 11.77 30.18 -5.83
CA GLU A 136 10.83 29.52 -4.91
C GLU A 136 9.85 28.67 -5.73
N ARG A 137 9.54 27.46 -5.27
CA ARG A 137 8.53 26.58 -5.87
C ARG A 137 7.68 25.94 -4.79
N LYS A 138 6.38 25.82 -5.08
CA LYS A 138 5.40 25.22 -4.18
C LYS A 138 4.80 23.98 -4.81
N ILE A 139 4.74 22.93 -4.00
CA ILE A 139 4.18 21.64 -4.36
C ILE A 139 3.09 21.31 -3.35
N LYS A 140 1.92 20.94 -3.86
CA LYS A 140 0.79 20.51 -3.03
C LYS A 140 0.43 19.09 -3.37
N VAL A 141 0.36 18.25 -2.35
CA VAL A 141 -0.09 16.87 -2.45
C VAL A 141 -1.30 16.64 -1.57
N SER A 142 -2.26 15.89 -2.10
CA SER A 142 -3.37 15.34 -1.32
C SER A 142 -2.94 13.98 -0.82
N LEU A 143 -3.09 13.75 0.48
CA LEU A 143 -2.80 12.52 1.17
C LEU A 143 -4.11 11.89 1.63
N VAL A 144 -4.28 10.58 1.47
CA VAL A 144 -5.40 9.84 2.06
C VAL A 144 -4.87 8.93 3.16
N GLY A 145 -5.44 9.10 4.35
CA GLY A 145 -5.16 8.31 5.53
C GLY A 145 -5.99 7.03 5.55
N THR A 146 -5.34 5.88 5.49
CA THR A 146 -5.98 4.59 5.78
C THR A 146 -5.73 4.27 7.24
N ALA A 147 -6.76 4.44 8.07
CA ALA A 147 -6.72 4.03 9.46
C ALA A 147 -7.00 2.53 9.55
N SER A 148 -6.04 1.74 10.04
CA SER A 148 -6.31 0.36 10.44
C SER A 148 -6.37 0.31 11.96
N SER A 149 -7.58 0.38 12.50
CA SER A 149 -7.86 0.14 13.92
C SER A 149 -7.79 -1.35 14.30
N ILE A 150 -7.34 -2.19 13.37
CA ILE A 150 -7.36 -3.63 13.48
C ILE A 150 -5.94 -4.16 13.16
N PRO A 151 -5.38 -5.06 13.99
CA PRO A 151 -4.14 -5.72 13.65
C PRO A 151 -4.24 -6.39 12.29
N SER A 152 -3.20 -6.20 11.50
CA SER A 152 -3.11 -6.67 10.13
C SER A 152 -3.23 -8.19 10.02
N VAL A 153 -2.56 -8.91 10.92
CA VAL A 153 -2.81 -10.34 11.14
C VAL A 153 -2.97 -10.60 12.63
N TYR A 154 -4.12 -11.13 13.00
CA TYR A 154 -4.37 -11.65 14.33
C TYR A 154 -4.72 -13.13 14.25
N ALA A 155 -3.90 -13.95 14.90
CA ALA A 155 -4.20 -15.35 15.14
C ALA A 155 -4.44 -15.57 16.63
N GLY A 156 -5.60 -16.13 16.97
CA GLY A 156 -5.92 -16.56 18.33
C GLY A 156 -5.10 -17.78 18.76
N VAL A 157 -5.67 -18.57 19.66
CA VAL A 157 -4.98 -19.69 20.31
C VAL A 157 -4.74 -20.90 19.41
N GLY A 158 -5.36 -20.91 18.22
CA GLY A 158 -5.12 -21.87 17.16
C GLY A 158 -3.85 -21.59 16.36
N GLY A 159 -3.33 -20.36 16.45
CA GLY A 159 -2.03 -19.99 15.92
C GLY A 159 -2.01 -19.61 14.44
N LEU A 160 -0.80 -19.39 13.93
CA LEU A 160 -0.51 -18.98 12.56
C LEU A 160 0.22 -20.10 11.83
N SER A 161 -0.33 -20.52 10.69
CA SER A 161 0.26 -21.52 9.79
C SER A 161 0.61 -20.84 8.47
N LEU A 162 1.85 -20.98 8.04
CA LEU A 162 2.39 -20.38 6.82
C LEU A 162 3.10 -21.47 6.01
N GLY A 163 2.69 -21.72 4.78
CA GLY A 163 3.30 -22.70 3.89
C GLY A 163 3.43 -22.25 2.45
N GLY A 164 4.17 -23.03 1.65
CA GLY A 164 4.46 -22.67 0.26
C GLY A 164 5.36 -21.43 0.19
N SER A 165 4.91 -20.39 -0.51
CA SER A 165 5.58 -19.10 -0.65
C SER A 165 4.75 -17.97 -0.03
N ALA A 166 3.96 -18.28 1.00
CA ALA A 166 3.07 -17.32 1.65
C ALA A 166 3.86 -16.16 2.30
N ARG A 167 3.38 -14.92 2.15
CA ARG A 167 4.05 -13.74 2.69
C ARG A 167 3.11 -12.84 3.49
N ILE A 168 3.60 -12.36 4.63
CA ILE A 168 3.00 -11.28 5.41
C ILE A 168 4.02 -10.15 5.47
N ASN A 169 3.76 -9.02 4.82
CA ASN A 169 4.68 -7.88 4.78
C ASN A 169 3.98 -6.61 5.25
N ASN A 170 4.73 -5.64 5.78
CA ASN A 170 4.30 -4.25 5.99
C ASN A 170 3.31 -4.00 7.15
N SER A 171 3.18 -4.91 8.12
CA SER A 171 2.44 -4.63 9.35
C SER A 171 2.68 -5.66 10.45
N ASP A 172 2.24 -5.31 11.66
CA ASP A 172 2.43 -6.10 12.88
C ASP A 172 1.56 -7.36 12.88
N VAL A 173 2.11 -8.41 13.49
CA VAL A 173 1.51 -9.74 13.58
C VAL A 173 1.38 -10.14 15.04
N HIS A 174 0.15 -10.46 15.45
CA HIS A 174 -0.15 -10.92 16.79
C HIS A 174 -0.64 -12.37 16.76
N VAL A 175 0.02 -13.24 17.52
CA VAL A 175 -0.31 -14.66 17.59
C VAL A 175 -0.44 -15.09 19.05
N ASN A 176 -1.63 -15.43 19.50
CA ASN A 176 -1.80 -15.98 20.84
C ASN A 176 -1.33 -17.43 20.93
N GLY A 177 -1.51 -18.21 19.86
CA GLY A 177 -1.12 -19.62 19.78
C GLY A 177 0.34 -19.84 19.38
N ARG A 178 0.55 -20.79 18.47
CA ARG A 178 1.87 -21.16 17.93
C ARG A 178 2.03 -20.70 16.48
N ILE A 179 3.26 -20.65 16.00
CA ILE A 179 3.57 -20.39 14.58
C ILE A 179 4.21 -21.63 13.97
N THR A 180 3.66 -22.09 12.86
CA THR A 180 4.25 -23.14 12.02
C THR A 180 4.53 -22.55 10.64
N MET A 181 5.77 -22.61 10.19
CA MET A 181 6.17 -22.15 8.86
C MET A 181 6.66 -23.32 8.02
N SER A 182 6.61 -23.23 6.68
CA SER A 182 7.21 -24.20 5.77
C SER A 182 7.47 -23.61 4.38
N GLY A 183 8.27 -24.30 3.56
CA GLY A 183 8.61 -23.86 2.21
C GLY A 183 9.50 -22.63 2.17
N ALA A 184 9.04 -21.58 1.51
CA ALA A 184 9.66 -20.26 1.37
C ALA A 184 8.78 -19.14 1.97
N ALA A 185 7.93 -19.47 2.95
CA ALA A 185 7.05 -18.50 3.57
C ALA A 185 7.83 -17.46 4.40
N SER A 186 7.37 -16.21 4.42
CA SER A 186 8.06 -15.14 5.15
C SER A 186 7.11 -14.20 5.91
N ILE A 187 7.60 -13.71 7.05
CA ILE A 187 6.99 -12.64 7.84
C ILE A 187 7.98 -11.47 7.84
N GLY A 188 7.58 -10.33 7.28
CA GLY A 188 8.44 -9.17 7.07
C GLY A 188 9.43 -9.32 5.92
N SER A 189 10.16 -8.24 5.66
CA SER A 189 11.26 -8.19 4.69
C SER A 189 12.43 -7.38 5.25
N ASP A 190 13.60 -7.48 4.60
CA ASP A 190 14.78 -6.70 5.00
C ASP A 190 14.55 -5.18 4.95
N THR A 191 13.69 -4.70 4.04
CA THR A 191 13.35 -3.28 3.91
C THR A 191 12.16 -2.87 4.79
N ASN A 192 11.26 -3.81 5.08
CA ASN A 192 10.07 -3.61 5.89
C ASN A 192 10.00 -4.70 6.98
N PRO A 193 10.86 -4.60 8.03
CA PRO A 193 10.77 -5.47 9.20
C PRO A 193 9.41 -5.27 9.89
N VAL A 194 8.89 -6.33 10.51
CA VAL A 194 7.58 -6.30 11.19
C VAL A 194 7.71 -6.66 12.67
N ASN A 195 6.83 -6.12 13.52
CA ASN A 195 6.76 -6.57 14.91
C ASN A 195 5.91 -7.84 14.99
N LEU A 196 6.49 -8.88 15.57
CA LEU A 196 5.84 -10.16 15.79
C LEU A 196 5.74 -10.44 17.30
N THR A 197 4.52 -10.68 17.77
CA THR A 197 4.26 -11.09 19.16
C THR A 197 3.64 -12.47 19.20
N VAL A 198 4.19 -13.37 20.03
CA VAL A 198 3.73 -14.75 20.15
C VAL A 198 3.54 -15.14 21.62
N ALA A 199 2.30 -15.26 22.09
CA ALA A 199 2.02 -15.50 23.50
C ALA A 199 2.20 -16.96 23.95
N ASN A 200 2.11 -17.93 23.01
CA ASN A 200 2.27 -19.37 23.26
C ASN A 200 1.17 -20.02 24.14
N TYR A 201 -0.07 -19.53 24.05
CA TYR A 201 -1.26 -20.07 24.72
C TYR A 201 -2.01 -21.03 23.81
N ALA A 202 -1.49 -22.24 23.61
CA ALA A 202 -2.10 -23.25 22.74
C ALA A 202 -2.18 -24.64 23.39
N CYS A 203 -2.04 -24.72 24.72
CA CYS A 203 -1.94 -25.98 25.43
C CYS A 203 -3.17 -26.27 26.32
N PRO A 204 -3.44 -27.57 26.59
CA PRO A 204 -2.83 -28.74 25.96
C PRO A 204 -3.27 -28.91 24.50
N ASN A 205 -2.38 -29.41 23.63
CA ASN A 205 -2.69 -29.61 22.20
C ASN A 205 -3.25 -31.01 21.94
N THR A 206 -4.38 -31.33 22.58
CA THR A 206 -5.16 -32.55 22.32
C THR A 206 -6.48 -32.19 21.64
N THR A 207 -7.17 -33.18 21.08
CA THR A 207 -8.49 -32.96 20.46
C THR A 207 -9.54 -32.52 21.49
N ASN A 208 -9.37 -32.93 22.76
CA ASN A 208 -10.25 -32.58 23.87
C ASN A 208 -9.41 -32.08 25.06
N PRO A 209 -8.96 -30.82 25.01
CA PRO A 209 -7.99 -30.29 25.96
C PRO A 209 -8.58 -29.93 27.33
N GLY A 210 -9.90 -29.98 27.46
CA GLY A 210 -10.63 -29.70 28.69
C GLY A 210 -10.84 -28.19 28.92
N PRO A 211 -11.41 -27.83 30.09
CA PRO A 211 -11.80 -26.45 30.41
C PRO A 211 -10.60 -25.51 30.64
N SER A 212 -9.40 -26.04 30.89
CA SER A 212 -8.18 -25.25 31.09
C SER A 212 -7.59 -24.72 29.77
N TYR A 213 -8.14 -25.11 28.63
CA TYR A 213 -7.73 -24.58 27.34
C TYR A 213 -8.36 -23.20 27.08
N PRO A 214 -7.58 -22.19 26.66
CA PRO A 214 -6.14 -22.24 26.35
C PRO A 214 -5.23 -21.93 27.55
N SER A 215 -4.09 -22.63 27.66
CA SER A 215 -3.03 -22.37 28.64
C SER A 215 -1.66 -22.17 27.99
N LEU A 216 -0.73 -21.54 28.72
CA LEU A 216 0.66 -21.39 28.31
C LEU A 216 1.32 -22.75 28.06
N CYS A 217 2.04 -22.86 26.96
CA CYS A 217 2.80 -24.06 26.59
C CYS A 217 4.23 -24.04 27.12
N THR A 218 4.80 -25.23 27.38
CA THR A 218 6.20 -25.42 27.78
C THR A 218 7.16 -25.58 26.59
N THR A 219 6.63 -25.88 25.41
CA THR A 219 7.42 -26.02 24.17
C THR A 219 7.55 -24.69 23.44
N GLN A 220 8.62 -24.53 22.65
CA GLN A 220 8.83 -23.32 21.84
C GLN A 220 7.64 -23.07 20.89
N PRO A 221 7.14 -21.82 20.78
CA PRO A 221 5.95 -21.51 19.99
C PRO A 221 6.19 -21.44 18.49
N ILE A 222 7.42 -21.13 18.05
CA ILE A 222 7.75 -20.98 16.62
C ILE A 222 8.49 -22.22 16.16
N THR A 223 7.90 -22.93 15.20
CA THR A 223 8.50 -24.10 14.58
C THR A 223 8.79 -23.80 13.11
N ILE A 224 10.08 -23.86 12.76
CA ILE A 224 10.56 -23.70 11.38
C ILE A 224 11.24 -25.02 10.95
N PRO A 225 10.80 -25.63 9.84
CA PRO A 225 11.42 -26.83 9.33
C PRO A 225 12.83 -26.52 8.88
N ASN A 226 13.71 -27.44 9.22
CA ASN A 226 15.12 -27.31 9.05
C ASN A 226 15.55 -26.97 7.60
N TRP A 227 14.91 -27.54 6.58
CA TRP A 227 15.28 -27.38 5.17
C TRP A 227 14.58 -26.21 4.44
N GLY A 228 13.80 -25.38 5.14
CA GLY A 228 13.00 -24.31 4.54
C GLY A 228 13.77 -22.99 4.37
N SER A 229 13.45 -22.23 3.31
CA SER A 229 13.85 -20.82 3.14
C SER A 229 12.92 -19.86 3.89
N THR A 230 12.31 -20.33 4.97
CA THR A 230 11.35 -19.56 5.75
C THR A 230 12.05 -18.54 6.64
N LEU A 231 11.51 -17.32 6.69
CA LEU A 231 12.16 -16.20 7.36
C LEU A 231 11.16 -15.38 8.16
N ILE A 232 11.56 -14.93 9.34
CA ILE A 232 10.91 -13.90 10.12
C ILE A 232 11.89 -12.74 10.24
N ILE A 233 11.53 -11.58 9.70
CA ILE A 233 12.39 -10.40 9.64
C ILE A 233 11.71 -9.25 10.39
N GLY A 234 12.33 -8.83 11.49
CA GLY A 234 11.87 -7.75 12.36
C GLY A 234 12.04 -8.08 13.85
N SER A 235 11.31 -7.38 14.73
CA SER A 235 11.38 -7.61 16.18
C SER A 235 10.37 -8.68 16.59
N THR A 236 10.87 -9.81 17.11
CA THR A 236 10.06 -10.96 17.51
C THR A 236 10.13 -11.16 19.03
N CYS A 237 9.00 -10.90 19.71
CA CYS A 237 8.79 -11.25 21.11
C CYS A 237 7.94 -12.53 21.19
N ALA A 238 8.53 -13.66 21.58
CA ALA A 238 7.84 -14.94 21.62
C ALA A 238 8.06 -15.67 22.95
N THR A 239 6.99 -15.83 23.74
CA THR A 239 7.04 -16.42 25.08
C THR A 239 7.51 -17.86 25.04
N GLY A 240 8.67 -18.12 25.65
CA GLY A 240 9.29 -19.46 25.69
C GLY A 240 10.06 -19.83 24.43
N GLN A 241 10.26 -18.90 23.47
CA GLN A 241 11.18 -19.09 22.35
C GLN A 241 12.62 -18.85 22.80
N THR A 242 13.50 -19.81 22.55
CA THR A 242 14.92 -19.73 22.95
C THR A 242 15.87 -19.73 21.76
N GLN A 243 15.40 -20.12 20.58
CA GLN A 243 16.24 -20.26 19.39
C GLN A 243 15.75 -19.34 18.26
N ALA A 244 16.66 -18.54 17.72
CA ALA A 244 16.46 -17.75 16.49
C ALA A 244 16.94 -18.51 15.23
N LYS A 245 17.81 -19.50 15.45
CA LYS A 245 18.41 -20.37 14.44
C LYS A 245 17.99 -21.80 14.70
N PHE A 246 17.38 -22.43 13.71
CA PHE A 246 16.97 -23.82 13.81
C PHE A 246 18.10 -24.70 13.22
N PRO A 247 18.71 -25.59 14.04
CA PRO A 247 19.86 -26.38 13.61
C PRO A 247 19.44 -27.46 12.61
N GLU A 248 20.41 -27.85 11.77
CA GLU A 248 20.44 -29.01 10.83
C GLU A 248 20.36 -28.72 9.30
N SER A 249 20.30 -27.48 8.82
CA SER A 249 20.14 -27.26 7.37
C SER A 249 21.50 -27.05 6.76
N GLN A 250 21.87 -27.92 5.83
CA GLN A 250 23.03 -27.68 4.96
C GLN A 250 22.88 -26.41 4.09
N TRP A 251 21.65 -25.85 4.01
CA TRP A 251 21.32 -24.59 3.34
C TRP A 251 21.23 -23.39 4.29
N ASN A 252 21.52 -23.59 5.59
CA ASN A 252 21.58 -22.52 6.57
C ASN A 252 22.87 -21.73 6.33
N THR A 253 22.81 -20.83 5.34
CA THR A 253 23.72 -19.69 5.24
C THR A 253 23.75 -19.00 6.60
N SER A 254 24.87 -18.39 6.96
CA SER A 254 25.24 -17.97 8.33
C SER A 254 24.20 -17.17 9.15
N LEU A 255 23.08 -16.75 8.58
CA LEU A 255 22.05 -15.91 9.21
C LEU A 255 20.94 -16.73 9.90
N PRO A 256 20.45 -16.29 11.07
CA PRO A 256 19.31 -16.93 11.74
C PRO A 256 18.01 -16.72 10.96
N GLN A 257 17.08 -17.69 11.04
CA GLN A 257 15.77 -17.60 10.39
C GLN A 257 14.85 -16.54 11.03
N ILE A 258 15.06 -16.20 12.30
CA ILE A 258 14.46 -15.06 12.98
C ILE A 258 15.55 -13.99 13.14
N ARG A 259 15.44 -12.86 12.45
CA ARG A 259 16.51 -11.84 12.41
C ARG A 259 15.99 -10.43 12.24
N ALA A 260 16.84 -9.44 12.55
CA ALA A 260 16.60 -8.06 12.20
C ALA A 260 16.62 -7.84 10.67
N GLY A 261 15.89 -6.84 10.20
CA GLY A 261 15.97 -6.36 8.82
C GLY A 261 17.12 -5.38 8.64
N SER A 262 17.42 -5.04 7.38
CA SER A 262 18.44 -4.04 7.04
C SER A 262 18.07 -2.62 7.48
N THR A 263 16.78 -2.34 7.63
CA THR A 263 16.23 -1.03 8.01
C THR A 263 15.80 -0.95 9.48
N GLY A 264 15.90 -2.03 10.25
CA GLY A 264 15.53 -2.04 11.67
C GLY A 264 15.07 -3.40 12.22
N GLY A 265 14.60 -3.37 13.47
CA GLY A 265 14.17 -4.54 14.23
C GLY A 265 15.32 -5.22 15.00
N ASP A 266 14.95 -6.09 15.93
CA ASP A 266 15.89 -6.73 16.87
C ASP A 266 16.14 -8.22 16.60
N GLY A 267 15.40 -8.80 15.65
CA GLY A 267 15.33 -10.25 15.50
C GLY A 267 14.56 -10.88 16.68
N LEU A 268 14.98 -12.07 17.10
CA LEU A 268 14.42 -12.68 18.32
C LEU A 268 14.89 -11.90 19.55
N ILE A 269 13.96 -11.41 20.36
CA ILE A 269 14.24 -10.78 21.66
C ILE A 269 14.27 -11.88 22.73
N PRO A 270 15.44 -12.34 23.21
CA PRO A 270 15.53 -13.49 24.11
C PRO A 270 14.91 -13.17 25.48
N GLY A 271 14.13 -14.11 26.02
CA GLY A 271 13.48 -13.93 27.32
C GLY A 271 12.28 -12.98 27.32
N CYS A 272 11.87 -12.45 26.15
CA CYS A 272 10.67 -11.64 26.04
C CYS A 272 9.41 -12.45 26.39
N VAL A 273 8.50 -11.83 27.13
CA VAL A 273 7.19 -12.40 27.48
C VAL A 273 6.12 -11.58 26.78
N ALA A 274 5.49 -12.15 25.77
CA ALA A 274 4.32 -11.60 25.12
C ALA A 274 3.06 -12.05 25.88
N SER A 275 2.28 -11.09 26.36
CA SER A 275 0.96 -11.36 26.93
C SER A 275 -0.04 -11.73 25.82
N PRO A 276 -1.04 -12.60 26.08
CA PRO A 276 -2.13 -12.82 25.14
C PRO A 276 -2.87 -11.52 24.85
N THR A 277 -3.05 -11.22 23.57
CA THR A 277 -3.84 -10.07 23.11
C THR A 277 -5.28 -10.53 22.90
N GLU A 278 -6.27 -9.80 23.39
CA GLU A 278 -7.67 -10.14 23.11
C GLU A 278 -8.01 -9.88 21.64
N MET A 279 -8.79 -10.77 21.02
CA MET A 279 -9.28 -10.54 19.67
C MET A 279 -10.24 -9.34 19.70
N PRO A 280 -10.21 -8.43 18.70
CA PRO A 280 -11.16 -7.33 18.62
C PRO A 280 -12.61 -7.83 18.76
N THR A 281 -13.28 -7.39 19.82
CA THR A 281 -14.65 -7.79 20.12
C THR A 281 -15.61 -7.20 19.09
N TYR A 282 -16.70 -7.92 18.81
CA TYR A 282 -17.73 -7.45 17.91
C TYR A 282 -19.11 -7.83 18.45
N ASP A 283 -19.98 -6.82 18.63
CA ASP A 283 -21.33 -7.04 19.12
C ASP A 283 -22.26 -7.51 17.99
N ARG A 284 -22.32 -8.83 17.82
CA ARG A 284 -23.21 -9.48 16.84
C ARG A 284 -24.68 -9.17 17.12
N SER A 285 -25.08 -9.13 18.38
CA SER A 285 -26.49 -8.92 18.76
C SER A 285 -26.93 -7.51 18.39
N ALA A 286 -26.12 -6.49 18.70
CA ALA A 286 -26.38 -5.12 18.26
C ALA A 286 -26.38 -5.00 16.73
N HIS A 287 -25.48 -5.71 16.03
CA HIS A 287 -25.45 -5.71 14.57
C HIS A 287 -26.73 -6.28 13.95
N ILE A 288 -27.27 -7.37 14.51
CA ILE A 288 -28.53 -7.95 14.02
C ILE A 288 -29.70 -7.00 14.32
N ASN A 289 -29.75 -6.42 15.53
CA ASN A 289 -30.85 -5.55 15.95
C ASN A 289 -30.95 -4.25 15.14
N LYS A 290 -29.85 -3.76 14.55
CA LYS A 290 -29.89 -2.57 13.67
C LYS A 290 -30.36 -2.86 12.24
N MET A 291 -30.53 -4.13 11.85
CA MET A 291 -31.01 -4.49 10.50
C MET A 291 -32.47 -4.07 10.36
N THR A 292 -32.75 -3.10 9.49
CA THR A 292 -34.11 -2.55 9.28
C THR A 292 -34.73 -2.98 7.97
N THR A 293 -33.92 -3.43 7.01
CA THR A 293 -34.38 -3.85 5.68
C THR A 293 -34.23 -5.35 5.55
N VAL A 294 -35.30 -6.07 5.21
CA VAL A 294 -35.24 -7.52 4.95
C VAL A 294 -35.29 -7.75 3.45
N GLY A 295 -34.29 -8.47 2.93
CA GLY A 295 -34.27 -8.90 1.53
C GLY A 295 -35.46 -9.79 1.23
N THR A 296 -36.15 -9.51 0.12
CA THR A 296 -37.28 -10.31 -0.36
C THR A 296 -36.83 -11.14 -1.56
N MET A 297 -36.83 -12.47 -1.41
CA MET A 297 -36.73 -13.40 -2.53
C MET A 297 -37.51 -14.68 -2.27
N SER A 298 -38.00 -15.30 -3.36
CA SER A 298 -38.77 -16.55 -3.35
C SER A 298 -37.90 -17.80 -3.11
N ASN A 299 -36.58 -17.70 -3.29
CA ASN A 299 -35.61 -18.76 -3.03
C ASN A 299 -34.61 -18.27 -1.98
N ILE A 300 -34.30 -19.08 -0.98
CA ILE A 300 -33.36 -18.79 0.12
C ILE A 300 -31.89 -18.65 -0.34
N ASN A 301 -31.64 -18.61 -1.65
CA ASN A 301 -30.32 -18.45 -2.25
C ASN A 301 -30.28 -17.19 -3.11
N TYR A 302 -29.65 -16.13 -2.60
CA TYR A 302 -29.38 -14.86 -3.29
C TYR A 302 -28.29 -15.03 -4.33
N ASN A 303 -28.68 -15.45 -5.54
CA ASN A 303 -27.75 -15.56 -6.65
C ASN A 303 -27.71 -14.24 -7.45
N CYS A 304 -26.53 -13.63 -7.50
CA CYS A 304 -26.37 -12.38 -8.24
C CYS A 304 -26.59 -12.54 -9.76
N SER A 305 -26.46 -13.70 -10.37
CA SER A 305 -26.85 -13.88 -11.78
C SER A 305 -28.37 -13.87 -12.02
N GLN A 306 -29.18 -14.20 -10.99
CA GLN A 306 -30.62 -14.44 -11.12
C GLN A 306 -31.51 -13.25 -10.71
N TRP A 307 -30.97 -12.27 -9.98
CA TRP A 307 -31.72 -11.09 -9.53
C TRP A 307 -31.89 -10.06 -10.68
N GLN A 308 -32.65 -10.43 -11.71
CA GLN A 308 -32.90 -9.56 -12.85
C GLN A 308 -33.86 -8.42 -12.47
N SER A 309 -33.35 -7.19 -12.32
CA SER A 309 -34.15 -5.99 -12.48
C SER A 309 -33.44 -5.02 -13.43
N GLY A 310 -33.88 -4.98 -14.69
CA GLY A 310 -33.38 -4.05 -15.69
C GLY A 310 -32.04 -4.43 -16.33
N THR A 311 -31.72 -3.75 -17.44
CA THR A 311 -30.63 -4.08 -18.39
C THR A 311 -29.21 -3.79 -17.88
N ASN A 312 -29.04 -3.37 -16.62
CA ASN A 312 -27.72 -3.03 -16.05
C ASN A 312 -27.37 -3.98 -14.90
N PHE A 313 -26.17 -4.56 -14.95
CA PHE A 313 -25.62 -5.49 -13.95
C PHE A 313 -25.19 -4.82 -12.63
N THR A 314 -25.41 -3.51 -12.47
CA THR A 314 -25.09 -2.77 -11.25
C THR A 314 -26.22 -2.87 -10.24
N ARG A 315 -25.93 -3.37 -9.04
CA ARG A 315 -26.89 -3.56 -7.95
C ARG A 315 -26.50 -2.77 -6.72
N THR A 316 -27.47 -2.47 -5.87
CA THR A 316 -27.22 -1.76 -4.62
C THR A 316 -27.86 -2.51 -3.46
N TRP A 317 -27.05 -2.87 -2.47
CA TRP A 317 -27.57 -3.27 -1.17
C TRP A 317 -27.81 -2.02 -0.33
N PRO A 318 -29.06 -1.79 0.13
CA PRO A 318 -29.35 -0.70 1.05
C PRO A 318 -28.62 -0.92 2.38
N ALA A 319 -28.45 0.14 3.14
CA ALA A 319 -27.93 0.05 4.50
C ALA A 319 -28.83 -0.82 5.39
N ASN A 320 -28.23 -1.50 6.36
CA ASN A 320 -28.92 -2.31 7.37
C ASN A 320 -29.80 -3.42 6.77
N LEU A 321 -29.23 -4.17 5.83
CA LEU A 321 -29.90 -5.23 5.09
C LEU A 321 -29.71 -6.61 5.75
N GLN A 322 -30.81 -7.31 6.02
CA GLN A 322 -30.82 -8.71 6.40
C GLN A 322 -31.20 -9.61 5.22
N LEU A 323 -30.39 -10.64 4.97
CA LEU A 323 -30.63 -11.67 3.96
C LEU A 323 -30.76 -13.04 4.63
N THR A 324 -31.91 -13.69 4.44
CA THR A 324 -32.17 -15.03 5.01
C THR A 324 -31.79 -16.12 4.00
N GLY A 325 -30.76 -16.89 4.32
CA GLY A 325 -30.23 -17.98 3.52
C GLY A 325 -28.86 -17.69 2.90
N ASN A 326 -28.47 -18.41 1.85
CA ASN A 326 -27.15 -18.27 1.25
C ASN A 326 -27.12 -17.11 0.25
N VAL A 327 -25.96 -16.49 0.11
CA VAL A 327 -25.69 -15.41 -0.84
C VAL A 327 -24.52 -15.81 -1.73
N ASP A 328 -24.73 -15.71 -3.03
CA ASP A 328 -23.79 -16.08 -4.08
C ASP A 328 -23.57 -14.88 -5.02
N LEU A 329 -22.46 -14.18 -4.79
CA LEU A 329 -21.96 -13.06 -5.59
C LEU A 329 -20.94 -13.57 -6.61
N THR A 330 -21.40 -14.36 -7.58
CA THR A 330 -20.60 -14.88 -8.70
C THR A 330 -21.05 -14.31 -10.05
N SER A 331 -20.45 -14.79 -11.15
CA SER A 331 -20.83 -14.44 -12.53
C SER A 331 -20.76 -12.94 -12.84
N SER A 332 -19.64 -12.29 -12.50
CA SER A 332 -19.36 -10.87 -12.78
C SER A 332 -20.36 -9.90 -12.17
N CYS A 333 -20.96 -10.26 -11.04
CA CYS A 333 -21.83 -9.39 -10.24
C CYS A 333 -21.17 -8.03 -9.96
N ASP A 334 -21.80 -6.90 -10.29
CA ASP A 334 -21.35 -5.56 -9.86
C ASP A 334 -22.30 -5.05 -8.75
N LEU A 335 -21.85 -5.07 -7.50
CA LEU A 335 -22.64 -4.78 -6.31
C LEU A 335 -22.09 -3.55 -5.58
N THR A 336 -22.93 -2.57 -5.29
CA THR A 336 -22.63 -1.42 -4.43
C THR A 336 -23.20 -1.65 -3.03
N ILE A 337 -22.37 -1.54 -2.01
CA ILE A 337 -22.76 -1.64 -0.60
C ILE A 337 -22.87 -0.23 -0.01
N THR A 338 -24.04 0.09 0.53
CA THR A 338 -24.33 1.41 1.12
C THR A 338 -24.36 1.41 2.65
N GLY A 339 -24.12 0.25 3.29
CA GLY A 339 -24.06 0.12 4.74
C GLY A 339 -23.92 -1.32 5.19
N ASP A 340 -24.31 -1.58 6.45
CA ASP A 340 -24.14 -2.88 7.09
C ASP A 340 -25.10 -3.95 6.56
N VAL A 341 -24.64 -5.21 6.56
CA VAL A 341 -25.41 -6.36 6.08
C VAL A 341 -25.31 -7.53 7.05
N TYR A 342 -26.40 -8.28 7.19
CA TYR A 342 -26.45 -9.53 7.94
C TYR A 342 -26.96 -10.66 7.05
N ILE A 343 -26.24 -11.79 7.04
CA ILE A 343 -26.55 -12.98 6.25
C ILE A 343 -26.68 -14.17 7.19
N THR A 344 -27.84 -14.84 7.18
CA THR A 344 -28.08 -16.01 8.06
C THR A 344 -27.46 -17.30 7.53
N GLY A 345 -27.15 -17.38 6.24
CA GLY A 345 -26.51 -18.53 5.59
C GLY A 345 -25.05 -18.27 5.25
N ASN A 346 -24.58 -18.87 4.15
CA ASN A 346 -23.21 -18.70 3.65
C ASN A 346 -23.10 -17.51 2.69
N LEU A 347 -21.91 -16.90 2.59
CA LEU A 347 -21.57 -15.91 1.59
C LEU A 347 -20.49 -16.46 0.65
N THR A 348 -20.74 -16.42 -0.65
CA THR A 348 -19.77 -16.74 -1.70
C THR A 348 -19.52 -15.49 -2.55
N ILE A 349 -18.26 -15.15 -2.77
CA ILE A 349 -17.81 -14.07 -3.65
C ILE A 349 -16.87 -14.68 -4.67
N GLY A 350 -17.15 -14.53 -5.96
CA GLY A 350 -16.18 -14.92 -6.98
C GLY A 350 -16.64 -14.71 -8.41
N GLY A 351 -16.08 -15.48 -9.34
CA GLY A 351 -16.39 -15.38 -10.76
C GLY A 351 -16.27 -13.95 -11.31
N ALA A 352 -15.18 -13.26 -10.96
CA ALA A 352 -14.93 -11.85 -11.32
C ALA A 352 -15.97 -10.81 -10.81
N ALA A 353 -16.74 -11.14 -9.75
CA ALA A 353 -17.60 -10.16 -9.10
C ALA A 353 -16.83 -8.93 -8.61
N THR A 354 -17.45 -7.76 -8.73
CA THR A 354 -16.95 -6.47 -8.25
C THR A 354 -17.89 -5.93 -7.19
N ILE A 355 -17.38 -5.74 -5.98
CA ILE A 355 -18.11 -5.13 -4.87
C ILE A 355 -17.54 -3.72 -4.65
N ARG A 356 -18.39 -2.69 -4.64
CA ARG A 356 -18.03 -1.28 -4.48
C ARG A 356 -18.59 -0.75 -3.17
N ILE A 357 -17.77 -0.02 -2.43
CA ILE A 357 -18.23 0.70 -1.25
C ILE A 357 -18.77 2.06 -1.70
N ALA A 358 -19.98 2.41 -1.25
CA ALA A 358 -20.61 3.67 -1.63
C ALA A 358 -19.81 4.87 -1.09
N GLU A 359 -19.70 5.93 -1.89
CA GLU A 359 -19.04 7.19 -1.48
C GLU A 359 -19.74 7.84 -0.28
N SER A 360 -21.06 7.64 -0.15
CA SER A 360 -21.84 8.16 0.98
C SER A 360 -21.39 7.64 2.35
N LEU A 361 -20.61 6.56 2.40
CA LEU A 361 -20.09 6.02 3.65
C LEU A 361 -18.90 6.80 4.20
N GLY A 362 -18.20 7.60 3.38
CA GLY A 362 -17.00 8.32 3.80
C GLY A 362 -15.99 7.38 4.47
N ASN A 363 -15.65 7.64 5.73
CA ASN A 363 -14.73 6.82 6.53
C ASN A 363 -15.41 5.66 7.30
N THR A 364 -16.72 5.49 7.16
CA THR A 364 -17.49 4.48 7.89
C THR A 364 -17.34 3.12 7.23
N VAL A 365 -16.62 2.20 7.86
CA VAL A 365 -16.40 0.83 7.33
C VAL A 365 -17.70 0.02 7.42
N PRO A 366 -18.35 -0.31 6.28
CA PRO A 366 -19.50 -1.21 6.31
C PRO A 366 -19.04 -2.62 6.71
N THR A 367 -19.86 -3.29 7.51
CA THR A 367 -19.61 -4.65 7.99
C THR A 367 -20.67 -5.62 7.46
N ILE A 368 -20.23 -6.74 6.90
CA ILE A 368 -21.07 -7.91 6.62
C ILE A 368 -20.83 -8.95 7.69
N VAL A 369 -21.89 -9.27 8.43
CA VAL A 369 -21.91 -10.38 9.39
C VAL A 369 -22.57 -11.59 8.76
N VAL A 370 -21.91 -12.75 8.85
CA VAL A 370 -22.36 -14.01 8.26
C VAL A 370 -22.38 -15.10 9.33
N ASP A 371 -23.51 -15.79 9.47
CA ASP A 371 -23.63 -16.92 10.40
C ASP A 371 -23.05 -18.23 9.84
N GLY A 372 -23.00 -18.33 8.51
CA GLY A 372 -22.36 -19.42 7.79
C GLY A 372 -20.89 -19.17 7.45
N THR A 373 -20.41 -19.83 6.40
CA THR A 373 -19.06 -19.63 5.86
C THR A 373 -18.99 -18.44 4.91
N ILE A 374 -17.80 -17.85 4.80
CA ILE A 374 -17.44 -16.83 3.80
C ILE A 374 -16.39 -17.44 2.86
N ASN A 375 -16.73 -17.58 1.59
CA ASN A 375 -15.81 -18.07 0.56
C ASN A 375 -15.60 -16.97 -0.48
N ALA A 376 -14.42 -16.37 -0.49
CA ALA A 376 -14.08 -15.31 -1.43
C ALA A 376 -12.95 -15.78 -2.38
N GLY A 377 -13.19 -15.82 -3.68
CA GLY A 377 -12.15 -16.22 -4.63
C GLY A 377 -12.49 -16.02 -6.09
N GLY A 378 -11.88 -16.79 -6.99
CA GLY A 378 -12.21 -16.78 -8.42
C GLY A 378 -12.13 -15.40 -9.10
N GLY A 379 -11.12 -14.59 -8.74
CA GLY A 379 -10.89 -13.26 -9.30
C GLY A 379 -11.86 -12.16 -8.86
N GLY A 380 -12.68 -12.39 -7.82
CA GLY A 380 -13.53 -11.35 -7.23
C GLY A 380 -12.73 -10.16 -6.71
N LYS A 381 -13.37 -8.98 -6.64
CA LYS A 381 -12.74 -7.71 -6.24
C LYS A 381 -13.61 -6.92 -5.27
N ILE A 382 -13.00 -6.31 -4.26
CA ILE A 382 -13.62 -5.26 -3.44
C ILE A 382 -12.90 -3.95 -3.73
N LEU A 383 -13.67 -2.93 -4.10
CA LEU A 383 -13.20 -1.59 -4.39
C LEU A 383 -13.62 -0.67 -3.25
N ALA A 384 -12.62 -0.15 -2.54
CA ALA A 384 -12.81 0.90 -1.55
C ALA A 384 -13.38 2.16 -2.21
N ASN A 385 -14.06 2.99 -1.42
CA ASN A 385 -14.49 4.31 -1.87
C ASN A 385 -13.32 5.29 -1.97
N SER A 386 -13.58 6.53 -2.40
CA SER A 386 -12.55 7.54 -2.55
C SER A 386 -11.83 7.96 -1.25
N SER A 387 -12.40 7.64 -0.09
CA SER A 387 -11.79 7.81 1.24
C SER A 387 -10.91 6.64 1.67
N GLY A 388 -10.77 5.59 0.85
CA GLY A 388 -10.02 4.39 1.19
C GLY A 388 -10.81 3.38 2.05
N THR A 389 -12.10 3.63 2.29
CA THR A 389 -12.94 2.74 3.10
C THR A 389 -13.31 1.49 2.32
N ALA A 390 -12.86 0.35 2.82
CA ALA A 390 -13.16 -0.97 2.30
C ALA A 390 -14.21 -1.69 3.16
N LEU A 391 -14.37 -3.00 2.95
CA LEU A 391 -15.37 -3.84 3.61
C LEU A 391 -14.76 -4.62 4.78
N ARG A 392 -15.52 -4.76 5.87
CA ARG A 392 -15.25 -5.77 6.91
C ARG A 392 -16.20 -6.95 6.76
N LEU A 393 -15.67 -8.17 6.73
CA LEU A 393 -16.44 -9.40 6.66
C LEU A 393 -16.16 -10.25 7.89
N ILE A 394 -17.21 -10.67 8.60
CA ILE A 394 -17.10 -11.45 9.83
C ILE A 394 -17.97 -12.69 9.74
N SER A 395 -17.35 -13.87 9.85
CA SER A 395 -18.05 -15.12 10.10
C SER A 395 -18.09 -15.43 11.59
N PHE A 396 -19.28 -15.70 12.11
CA PHE A 396 -19.50 -16.14 13.50
C PHE A 396 -19.73 -17.66 13.62
N ARG A 397 -19.56 -18.41 12.53
CA ARG A 397 -19.72 -19.86 12.54
C ARG A 397 -18.72 -20.51 13.50
N SER A 398 -19.21 -21.46 14.28
CA SER A 398 -18.44 -22.23 15.26
C SER A 398 -18.94 -23.69 15.30
N TYR A 399 -18.26 -24.56 16.05
CA TYR A 399 -18.58 -25.99 16.10
C TYR A 399 -19.96 -26.27 16.73
N ASN A 400 -20.28 -25.60 17.84
CA ASN A 400 -21.51 -25.81 18.62
C ASN A 400 -22.33 -24.51 18.83
N ASN A 401 -22.26 -23.54 17.92
CA ASN A 401 -22.86 -22.21 18.10
C ASN A 401 -22.46 -21.56 19.44
N CYS A 402 -21.17 -21.60 19.79
CA CYS A 402 -20.64 -21.03 21.04
C CYS A 402 -20.53 -19.50 20.97
N HIS A 403 -21.68 -18.82 20.92
CA HIS A 403 -21.80 -17.37 20.97
C HIS A 403 -22.53 -16.95 22.26
N PRO A 404 -22.09 -15.91 22.98
CA PRO A 404 -21.06 -14.91 22.64
C PRO A 404 -19.63 -15.31 23.00
N SER A 405 -19.39 -16.52 23.52
CA SER A 405 -18.06 -16.98 23.94
C SER A 405 -17.82 -18.45 23.62
N CYS A 406 -16.69 -18.77 23.00
CA CYS A 406 -16.16 -20.13 22.92
C CYS A 406 -14.97 -20.28 23.87
N THR A 407 -14.96 -21.34 24.69
CA THR A 407 -13.85 -21.70 25.59
C THR A 407 -13.61 -23.22 25.56
N GLY A 408 -12.49 -23.68 26.12
CA GLY A 408 -12.21 -25.11 26.29
C GLY A 408 -12.27 -25.92 24.99
N ASN A 409 -12.97 -27.05 25.02
CA ASN A 409 -13.12 -27.95 23.88
C ASN A 409 -13.83 -27.29 22.69
N ASP A 410 -14.86 -26.48 22.93
CA ASP A 410 -15.60 -25.84 21.83
C ASP A 410 -14.73 -24.84 21.08
N LEU A 411 -13.87 -24.10 21.79
CA LEU A 411 -12.88 -23.23 21.15
C LEU A 411 -11.85 -24.05 20.35
N LYS A 412 -11.34 -25.15 20.93
CA LYS A 412 -10.38 -26.03 20.27
C LYS A 412 -10.95 -26.69 19.00
N LEU A 413 -12.22 -27.07 18.99
CA LEU A 413 -12.86 -27.65 17.81
C LEU A 413 -13.21 -26.57 16.79
N SER A 414 -13.71 -25.42 17.25
CA SER A 414 -14.10 -24.30 16.37
C SER A 414 -12.90 -23.74 15.63
N GLN A 415 -11.75 -23.58 16.29
CA GLN A 415 -10.56 -22.99 15.66
C GLN A 415 -10.02 -23.79 14.48
N ASP A 416 -10.31 -25.09 14.37
CA ASP A 416 -9.89 -25.94 13.23
C ASP A 416 -10.95 -25.99 12.11
N MET A 417 -12.12 -25.37 12.31
CA MET A 417 -13.12 -25.23 11.24
C MET A 417 -12.72 -24.11 10.27
N GLN A 418 -12.64 -24.42 8.98
CA GLN A 418 -12.40 -23.43 7.94
C GLN A 418 -13.72 -22.74 7.55
N ASN A 419 -14.03 -21.61 8.19
CA ASN A 419 -15.26 -20.86 7.89
C ASN A 419 -15.03 -19.62 7.05
N VAL A 420 -13.80 -19.12 6.95
CA VAL A 420 -13.44 -18.05 6.02
C VAL A 420 -12.35 -18.56 5.09
N THR A 421 -12.60 -18.47 3.78
CA THR A 421 -11.65 -18.88 2.75
C THR A 421 -11.43 -17.73 1.78
N VAL A 422 -10.16 -17.41 1.51
CA VAL A 422 -9.77 -16.48 0.45
C VAL A 422 -8.85 -17.21 -0.52
N ASP A 423 -9.25 -17.37 -1.78
CA ASP A 423 -8.51 -18.17 -2.76
C ASP A 423 -8.58 -17.62 -4.20
N GLY A 424 -7.90 -18.26 -5.16
CA GLY A 424 -8.15 -18.07 -6.59
C GLY A 424 -7.90 -16.66 -7.13
N GLY A 425 -6.94 -15.93 -6.55
CA GLY A 425 -6.48 -14.63 -7.05
C GLY A 425 -7.42 -13.45 -6.79
N GLY A 426 -8.38 -13.58 -5.86
CA GLY A 426 -9.25 -12.47 -5.46
C GLY A 426 -8.45 -11.26 -4.96
N GLN A 427 -8.95 -10.06 -5.26
CA GLN A 427 -8.30 -8.78 -4.95
C GLN A 427 -9.15 -7.99 -3.96
N TYR A 428 -8.81 -8.06 -2.68
CA TYR A 428 -9.56 -7.42 -1.60
C TYR A 428 -8.67 -6.48 -0.76
N PRO A 429 -7.92 -5.55 -1.40
CA PRO A 429 -7.04 -4.63 -0.67
C PRO A 429 -7.86 -3.79 0.32
N GLY A 430 -7.29 -3.54 1.50
CA GLY A 430 -7.94 -2.81 2.59
C GLY A 430 -9.12 -3.51 3.26
N SER A 431 -9.63 -4.61 2.69
CA SER A 431 -10.76 -5.35 3.27
C SER A 431 -10.28 -6.27 4.41
N ALA A 432 -11.04 -6.31 5.49
CA ALA A 432 -10.75 -7.12 6.67
C ALA A 432 -11.62 -8.38 6.68
N PHE A 433 -10.99 -9.54 6.79
CA PHE A 433 -11.68 -10.83 6.91
C PHE A 433 -11.48 -11.38 8.32
N GLN A 434 -12.59 -11.72 8.98
CA GLN A 434 -12.60 -12.24 10.34
C GLN A 434 -13.35 -13.57 10.44
N ALA A 435 -12.66 -14.57 10.97
CA ALA A 435 -13.22 -15.85 11.39
C ALA A 435 -13.30 -15.88 12.92
N TYR A 436 -14.37 -15.33 13.50
CA TYR A 436 -14.39 -14.94 14.93
C TYR A 436 -14.04 -16.11 15.88
N TRP A 437 -14.54 -17.31 15.59
CA TRP A 437 -14.30 -18.51 16.40
C TRP A 437 -13.47 -19.59 15.71
N SER A 438 -13.00 -19.33 14.49
CA SER A 438 -12.60 -20.41 13.58
C SER A 438 -11.34 -20.08 12.78
N THR A 439 -10.99 -20.94 11.82
CA THR A 439 -9.89 -20.70 10.89
C THR A 439 -10.30 -19.76 9.77
N ILE A 440 -9.41 -18.81 9.44
CA ILE A 440 -9.34 -18.17 8.13
C ILE A 440 -8.24 -18.86 7.31
N LYS A 441 -8.58 -19.34 6.11
CA LYS A 441 -7.63 -19.91 5.16
C LYS A 441 -7.42 -18.98 3.98
N ILE A 442 -6.16 -18.69 3.67
CA ILE A 442 -5.76 -17.87 2.53
C ILE A 442 -4.86 -18.73 1.64
N SER A 443 -5.26 -18.91 0.39
CA SER A 443 -4.51 -19.69 -0.58
C SER A 443 -4.50 -19.04 -1.97
N GLY A 444 -3.80 -19.66 -2.91
CA GLY A 444 -3.67 -19.14 -4.27
C GLY A 444 -2.87 -17.84 -4.29
N SER A 445 -3.22 -16.90 -5.17
CA SER A 445 -2.63 -15.55 -5.25
C SER A 445 -3.57 -14.48 -4.70
N GLY A 446 -4.43 -14.84 -3.75
CA GLY A 446 -5.39 -13.92 -3.13
C GLY A 446 -4.69 -12.79 -2.37
N LEU A 447 -5.24 -11.58 -2.47
CA LEU A 447 -4.79 -10.37 -1.80
C LEU A 447 -5.85 -9.86 -0.83
N ILE A 448 -5.50 -9.64 0.44
CA ILE A 448 -6.41 -9.08 1.46
C ILE A 448 -5.72 -8.01 2.31
N GLY A 449 -6.53 -7.14 2.93
CA GLY A 449 -6.06 -6.07 3.81
C GLY A 449 -5.95 -6.45 5.30
N SER A 450 -6.67 -7.44 5.81
CA SER A 450 -6.46 -7.94 7.18
C SER A 450 -7.05 -9.34 7.33
N ALA A 451 -6.38 -10.17 8.13
CA ALA A 451 -6.83 -11.51 8.49
C ALA A 451 -6.89 -11.66 10.00
N MET A 452 -8.08 -11.97 10.51
CA MET A 452 -8.28 -12.29 11.92
C MET A 452 -8.98 -13.63 12.05
N GLY A 453 -8.49 -14.49 12.93
CA GLY A 453 -9.21 -15.70 13.30
C GLY A 453 -8.61 -16.37 14.51
N GLN A 454 -9.27 -17.40 15.04
CA GLN A 454 -8.66 -18.24 16.06
C GLN A 454 -7.42 -18.97 15.52
N LYS A 455 -7.44 -19.26 14.21
CA LYS A 455 -6.32 -19.76 13.44
C LYS A 455 -6.25 -19.02 12.11
N VAL A 456 -5.05 -18.67 11.68
CA VAL A 456 -4.79 -18.12 10.34
C VAL A 456 -3.93 -19.13 9.60
N ASP A 457 -4.44 -19.68 8.49
CA ASP A 457 -3.73 -20.66 7.67
C ASP A 457 -3.48 -20.12 6.27
N MET A 458 -2.21 -19.96 5.91
CA MET A 458 -1.77 -19.41 4.65
C MET A 458 -0.97 -20.45 3.87
N SER A 459 -1.35 -20.71 2.62
CA SER A 459 -0.68 -21.70 1.78
C SER A 459 -0.55 -21.27 0.31
N GLY A 460 0.29 -21.94 -0.46
CA GLY A 460 0.52 -21.60 -1.87
C GLY A 460 1.29 -20.30 -2.04
N ALA A 461 0.82 -19.41 -2.93
CA ALA A 461 1.40 -18.07 -3.12
C ALA A 461 0.60 -16.97 -2.37
N GLY A 462 -0.13 -17.37 -1.32
CA GLY A 462 -1.06 -16.50 -0.61
C GLY A 462 -0.31 -15.29 -0.06
N ASN A 463 -0.74 -14.10 -0.45
CA ASN A 463 -0.02 -12.88 -0.11
C ASN A 463 -0.95 -11.94 0.64
N ILE A 464 -0.65 -11.73 1.92
CA ILE A 464 -1.24 -10.62 2.64
C ILE A 464 -0.32 -9.43 2.38
N THR A 465 -0.62 -8.69 1.31
CA THR A 465 -0.05 -7.36 1.09
C THR A 465 -1.09 -6.33 1.46
N PHE A 466 -0.82 -5.63 2.56
CA PHE A 466 -1.56 -4.43 2.90
C PHE A 466 -1.37 -3.44 1.75
N GLY A 467 -2.47 -2.92 1.21
CA GLY A 467 -2.41 -1.83 0.24
C GLY A 467 -1.57 -0.72 0.87
N THR A 468 -0.38 -0.51 0.31
CA THR A 468 0.58 0.54 0.69
C THR A 468 0.56 0.93 2.17
N ASN A 469 1.27 0.12 2.96
CA ASN A 469 1.84 0.41 4.30
C ASN A 469 0.84 0.61 5.45
N LEU A 470 0.99 -0.19 6.50
CA LEU A 470 0.46 0.07 7.84
C LEU A 470 1.55 -0.30 8.84
N SER A 471 2.59 0.54 8.92
CA SER A 471 3.41 0.63 10.13
C SER A 471 2.53 1.15 11.26
N SER A 472 2.93 0.84 12.49
CA SER A 472 2.21 0.97 13.77
C SER A 472 1.75 2.38 14.20
N GLY A 473 1.44 3.28 13.26
CA GLY A 473 0.60 4.46 13.48
C GLY A 473 -0.86 4.14 13.18
N THR A 474 -1.78 4.75 13.92
CA THR A 474 -3.23 4.55 13.77
C THR A 474 -3.78 4.88 12.38
N THR A 475 -3.01 5.57 11.53
CA THR A 475 -3.33 5.96 10.15
C THR A 475 -2.06 5.98 9.29
N THR A 476 -2.06 5.36 8.10
CA THR A 476 -1.00 5.55 7.10
C THR A 476 -1.48 6.44 5.96
N TRP A 477 -0.67 7.44 5.63
CA TRP A 477 -0.95 8.46 4.62
C TRP A 477 -0.28 8.10 3.29
N THR A 478 -1.05 8.16 2.20
CA THR A 478 -0.57 7.88 0.84
C THR A 478 -0.91 9.02 -0.11
N ILE A 479 -0.03 9.32 -1.06
CA ILE A 479 -0.25 10.40 -2.04
C ILE A 479 -1.35 9.99 -3.02
N ARG A 480 -2.46 10.75 -3.03
CA ARG A 480 -3.59 10.58 -3.96
C ARG A 480 -3.44 11.45 -5.20
N SER A 481 -3.03 12.70 -5.03
CA SER A 481 -2.89 13.64 -6.14
C SER A 481 -1.73 14.59 -5.93
N TYR A 482 -1.16 15.04 -7.03
CA TYR A 482 0.02 15.89 -7.08
C TYR A 482 -0.30 17.15 -7.91
N GLN A 483 -0.01 18.34 -7.37
CA GLN A 483 -0.19 19.63 -8.06
C GLN A 483 1.07 20.50 -7.98
N TYR A 484 1.41 21.14 -9.10
CA TYR A 484 2.56 22.04 -9.27
C TYR A 484 2.09 23.49 -9.44
N ASP A 485 2.79 24.46 -8.80
CA ASP A 485 2.56 25.90 -8.95
C ASP A 485 1.07 26.31 -8.83
N TYR A 486 0.49 26.15 -7.64
CA TYR A 486 -0.90 26.52 -7.33
C TYR A 486 -1.03 27.91 -6.71
#